data_AF-A0A2J7QNN3-F1
#
_entry.id   AF-A0A2J7QNN3-F1
#
_cell.length_a   1.000
_cell.length_b   1.000
_cell.length_c   1.000
_cell.angle_alpha   90.00
_cell.angle_beta   90.00
_cell.angle_gamma   90.00
#
_symmetry.space_group_name_H-M   'P 1'
#
loop_
_entity.id
_entity.type
_entity.pdbx_description
1 polymer ?
#
loop_
_entity_poly.entity_id
_entity_poly.type
_entity_poly.pdbx_seq_one_letter_code
_entity_poly.pdbx_strand_id
1 'polypeptide(L)'
;MLGALGDVNQLTNPALHSQVFEYLVELCDTLAKIRLNQGVSDDNQVTPPPPDLIPPLNIIAPWCFKALTLPSSYQKGKLCAYRLLCTMTVTPQDISLPRDHLSQFYKVLHQGLVGTDQAVINTLVQFSGPRFFSLMLPGHSLLLYDFIHAANTIVSSSDLRGTPRTEAVSILGALLCLPNTFAETLVLQPNAGEFTMMPCSDAKDHILSILLKCGKREPAGQARCIALSSLGIYLYQELTHEIFHPKNKEAMNVLLLALRVSMMNLLCNLSRLYKYY
;
A
#
# COMPACT_ATOMS: atom_id res chain seq x y z
N MET A 1 -3.54 -31.10 5.08
CA MET A 1 -4.20 -31.16 3.77
C MET A 1 -3.54 -30.28 2.70
N LEU A 2 -3.15 -29.01 2.95
CA LEU A 2 -2.45 -28.21 1.91
C LEU A 2 -1.13 -28.83 1.42
N GLY A 3 -0.35 -29.43 2.31
CA GLY A 3 0.90 -30.11 1.91
C GLY A 3 0.71 -31.30 0.96
N ALA A 4 -0.52 -31.80 0.78
CA ALA A 4 -0.81 -32.87 -0.17
C ALA A 4 -0.84 -32.37 -1.63
N LEU A 5 -0.90 -31.06 -1.86
CA LEU A 5 -0.87 -30.45 -3.20
C LEU A 5 0.50 -30.59 -3.89
N GLY A 6 1.56 -30.94 -3.14
CA GLY A 6 2.92 -30.91 -3.64
C GLY A 6 3.40 -29.48 -3.93
N ASP A 7 4.49 -29.35 -4.69
CA ASP A 7 5.01 -28.05 -5.08
C ASP A 7 4.27 -27.51 -6.31
N VAL A 8 3.36 -26.55 -6.06
CA VAL A 8 2.53 -25.91 -7.09
C VAL A 8 3.34 -25.27 -8.21
N ASN A 9 4.62 -24.96 -7.98
CA ASN A 9 5.51 -24.37 -8.99
C ASN A 9 6.06 -25.40 -10.00
N GLN A 10 5.77 -26.69 -9.81
CA GLN A 10 6.11 -27.74 -10.78
C GLN A 10 5.04 -27.91 -11.87
N LEU A 11 3.91 -27.19 -11.77
CA LEU A 11 2.88 -27.18 -12.80
C LEU A 11 3.43 -26.61 -14.11
N THR A 12 3.44 -27.42 -15.16
CA THR A 12 3.96 -27.05 -16.49
C THR A 12 3.03 -26.14 -17.28
N ASN A 13 1.74 -26.14 -16.94
CA ASN A 13 0.72 -25.31 -17.59
C ASN A 13 0.54 -23.99 -16.81
N PRO A 14 0.92 -22.82 -17.38
CA PRO A 14 0.78 -21.53 -16.70
C PRO A 14 -0.66 -21.15 -16.33
N ALA A 15 -1.66 -21.62 -17.09
CA ALA A 15 -3.06 -21.35 -16.79
C ALA A 15 -3.56 -22.11 -15.56
N LEU A 16 -3.12 -23.37 -15.39
CA LEU A 16 -3.42 -24.15 -14.18
C LEU A 16 -2.67 -23.58 -12.98
N HIS A 17 -1.41 -23.17 -13.17
CA HIS A 17 -0.63 -22.49 -12.12
C HIS A 17 -1.36 -21.23 -11.64
N SER A 18 -1.84 -20.37 -12.55
CA SER A 18 -2.59 -19.18 -12.15
C SER A 18 -3.90 -19.51 -11.42
N GLN A 19 -4.65 -20.51 -11.86
CA GLN A 19 -5.89 -20.93 -11.18
C GLN A 19 -5.63 -21.42 -9.75
N VAL A 20 -4.56 -22.19 -9.54
CA VAL A 20 -4.17 -22.62 -8.19
C VAL A 20 -3.82 -21.43 -7.32
N PHE A 21 -3.06 -20.46 -7.85
CA PHE A 21 -2.72 -19.26 -7.10
C PHE A 21 -3.92 -18.34 -6.81
N GLU A 22 -4.89 -18.25 -7.72
CA GLU A 22 -6.17 -17.57 -7.48
C GLU A 22 -6.95 -18.24 -6.34
N TYR A 23 -7.00 -19.57 -6.32
CA TYR A 23 -7.60 -20.29 -5.19
C TYR A 23 -6.85 -20.06 -3.87
N LEU A 24 -5.52 -20.05 -3.90
CA LEU A 24 -4.72 -19.75 -2.71
C LEU A 24 -4.99 -18.34 -2.17
N VAL A 25 -5.22 -17.36 -3.05
CA VAL A 25 -5.66 -16.02 -2.67
C VAL A 25 -6.99 -16.07 -1.91
N GLU A 26 -8.01 -16.73 -2.47
CA GLU A 26 -9.33 -16.86 -1.82
C GLU A 26 -9.26 -17.59 -0.48
N LEU A 27 -8.44 -18.63 -0.40
CA LEU A 27 -8.19 -19.39 0.82
C LEU A 27 -7.54 -18.49 1.88
N CYS A 28 -6.47 -17.77 1.55
CA CYS A 28 -5.80 -16.85 2.48
C CYS A 28 -6.73 -15.74 2.96
N ASP A 29 -7.54 -15.17 2.07
CA ASP A 29 -8.54 -14.16 2.44
C ASP A 29 -9.57 -14.74 3.42
N THR A 30 -9.99 -16.00 3.21
CA THR A 30 -10.91 -16.70 4.12
C THR A 30 -10.27 -16.99 5.47
N LEU A 31 -9.03 -17.48 5.50
CA LEU A 31 -8.29 -17.75 6.74
C LEU A 31 -8.04 -16.45 7.53
N ALA A 32 -7.73 -15.35 6.85
CA ALA A 32 -7.57 -14.04 7.49
C ALA A 32 -8.89 -13.56 8.12
N LYS A 33 -10.03 -13.73 7.44
CA LYS A 33 -11.35 -13.43 8.00
C LYS A 33 -11.69 -14.30 9.20
N ILE A 34 -11.45 -15.61 9.13
CA ILE A 34 -11.65 -16.53 10.27
C ILE A 34 -10.84 -16.02 11.46
N ARG A 35 -9.55 -15.74 11.25
CA ARG A 35 -8.65 -15.25 12.30
C ARG A 35 -9.15 -13.96 12.96
N LEU A 36 -9.64 -12.99 12.18
CA LEU A 36 -10.19 -11.74 12.72
C LEU A 36 -11.44 -11.93 13.59
N ASN A 37 -12.15 -13.07 13.46
CA ASN A 37 -13.38 -13.34 14.19
C ASN A 37 -13.20 -14.31 15.38
N GLN A 38 -12.02 -14.93 15.55
CA GLN A 38 -11.78 -15.94 16.59
C GLN A 38 -11.77 -15.41 18.04
N GLY A 39 -11.81 -14.08 18.25
CA GLY A 39 -11.82 -13.44 19.56
C GLY A 39 -12.97 -12.45 19.76
N VAL A 40 -14.02 -12.52 18.93
CA VAL A 40 -15.22 -11.68 19.07
C VAL A 40 -16.18 -12.37 20.03
N SER A 41 -16.65 -11.65 21.05
CA SER A 41 -17.63 -12.21 21.98
C SER A 41 -18.99 -12.36 21.31
N ASP A 42 -19.66 -13.49 21.57
CA ASP A 42 -21.02 -13.71 21.09
C ASP A 42 -22.03 -12.75 21.75
N ASP A 43 -21.75 -12.31 22.98
CA ASP A 43 -22.65 -11.50 23.81
C ASP A 43 -22.27 -10.01 23.93
N ASN A 44 -21.13 -9.60 23.36
CA ASN A 44 -20.52 -8.27 23.53
C ASN A 44 -20.34 -7.80 24.99
N GLN A 45 -20.30 -8.70 25.98
CA GLN A 45 -20.17 -8.34 27.40
C GLN A 45 -18.81 -8.70 27.99
N VAL A 46 -18.14 -9.74 27.50
CA VAL A 46 -16.86 -10.22 28.03
C VAL A 46 -15.85 -10.42 26.90
N THR A 47 -14.57 -10.10 27.13
CA THR A 47 -13.51 -10.43 26.16
C THR A 47 -13.18 -11.92 26.23
N PRO A 48 -13.31 -12.69 25.13
CA PRO A 48 -12.98 -14.12 25.12
C PRO A 48 -11.48 -14.36 25.43
N PRO A 49 -11.11 -15.54 25.94
CA PRO A 49 -9.71 -15.92 26.05
C PRO A 49 -9.03 -15.98 24.66
N PRO A 50 -7.69 -15.84 24.59
CA PRO A 50 -6.96 -15.97 23.34
C PRO A 50 -7.28 -17.30 22.64
N PRO A 51 -7.45 -17.32 21.31
CA PRO A 51 -7.80 -18.55 20.59
C PRO A 51 -6.65 -19.56 20.62
N ASP A 52 -6.96 -20.83 20.91
CA ASP A 52 -5.97 -21.91 20.91
C ASP A 52 -5.44 -22.26 19.50
N LEU A 53 -6.26 -22.04 18.47
CA LEU A 53 -5.96 -22.43 17.08
C LEU A 53 -5.95 -21.21 16.16
N ILE A 54 -4.75 -20.76 15.80
CA ILE A 54 -4.55 -19.61 14.91
C ILE A 54 -4.33 -20.09 13.47
N PRO A 55 -5.09 -19.57 12.47
CA PRO A 55 -4.89 -19.89 11.06
C PRO A 55 -3.45 -19.59 10.58
N PRO A 56 -2.73 -20.56 10.00
CA PRO A 56 -1.34 -20.38 9.58
C PRO A 56 -1.25 -19.68 8.23
N LEU A 57 -1.38 -18.35 8.21
CA LEU A 57 -1.41 -17.57 6.96
C LEU A 57 -0.14 -17.70 6.13
N ASN A 58 1.03 -17.87 6.76
CA ASN A 58 2.33 -17.87 6.09
C ASN A 58 2.74 -19.22 5.50
N ILE A 59 1.90 -20.26 5.60
CA ILE A 59 2.24 -21.62 5.16
C ILE A 59 2.54 -21.70 3.66
N ILE A 60 2.00 -20.77 2.86
CA ILE A 60 2.18 -20.72 1.40
C ILE A 60 3.29 -19.77 0.93
N ALA A 61 3.93 -19.04 1.84
CA ALA A 61 4.97 -18.06 1.48
C ALA A 61 6.12 -18.67 0.66
N PRO A 62 6.65 -19.87 0.98
CA PRO A 62 7.70 -20.50 0.17
C PRO A 62 7.29 -20.74 -1.28
N TRP A 63 6.03 -21.17 -1.50
CA TRP A 63 5.52 -21.34 -2.86
C TRP A 63 5.40 -20.02 -3.60
N CYS A 64 5.00 -18.95 -2.90
CA CYS A 64 4.91 -17.61 -3.50
C CYS A 64 6.29 -17.11 -3.92
N PHE A 65 7.30 -17.18 -3.05
CA PHE A 65 8.66 -16.77 -3.39
C PHE A 65 9.23 -17.54 -4.58
N LYS A 66 9.00 -18.86 -4.63
CA LYS A 66 9.43 -19.69 -5.76
C LYS A 66 8.66 -19.38 -7.06
N ALA A 67 7.38 -19.01 -6.97
CA ALA A 67 6.61 -18.59 -8.15
C ALA A 67 7.22 -17.35 -8.82
N LEU A 68 7.78 -16.43 -8.03
CA LEU A 68 8.38 -15.21 -8.57
C LEU A 68 9.62 -15.46 -9.45
N THR A 69 10.29 -16.60 -9.27
CA THR A 69 11.44 -17.00 -10.09
C THR A 69 11.04 -17.69 -11.40
N LEU A 70 9.74 -17.95 -11.61
CA LEU A 70 9.25 -18.56 -12.85
C LEU A 70 9.33 -17.60 -14.05
N PRO A 71 9.37 -18.14 -15.29
CA PRO A 71 9.38 -17.35 -16.52
C PRO A 71 8.17 -16.43 -16.66
N SER A 72 8.28 -15.44 -17.56
CA SER A 72 7.21 -14.46 -17.84
C SER A 72 5.90 -15.08 -18.34
N SER A 73 5.92 -16.31 -18.87
CA SER A 73 4.70 -17.05 -19.22
C SER A 73 3.76 -17.30 -18.03
N TYR A 74 4.29 -17.28 -16.79
CA TYR A 74 3.54 -17.47 -15.55
C TYR A 74 3.03 -16.17 -14.93
N GLN A 75 3.01 -15.06 -15.68
CA GLN A 75 2.75 -13.72 -15.16
C GLN A 75 1.52 -13.62 -14.24
N LYS A 76 0.38 -14.22 -14.63
CA LYS A 76 -0.85 -14.17 -13.81
C LYS A 76 -0.66 -14.83 -12.44
N GLY A 77 -0.02 -15.99 -12.40
CA GLY A 77 0.32 -16.67 -11.15
C GLY A 77 1.32 -15.88 -10.31
N LYS A 78 2.31 -15.23 -10.95
CA LYS A 78 3.26 -14.33 -10.28
C LYS A 78 2.57 -13.14 -9.62
N LEU A 79 1.61 -12.50 -10.29
CA LEU A 79 0.85 -11.39 -9.70
C LEU A 79 0.03 -11.85 -8.49
N CYS A 80 -0.58 -13.03 -8.54
CA CYS A 80 -1.25 -13.61 -7.38
C CYS A 80 -0.27 -13.92 -6.23
N ALA A 81 0.94 -14.41 -6.54
CA ALA A 81 1.99 -14.64 -5.56
C ALA A 81 2.46 -13.33 -4.89
N TYR A 82 2.64 -12.25 -5.66
CA TYR A 82 2.94 -10.92 -5.12
C TYR A 82 1.82 -10.43 -4.18
N ARG A 83 0.56 -10.54 -4.59
CA ARG A 83 -0.61 -10.21 -3.76
C ARG A 83 -0.57 -11.00 -2.45
N LEU A 84 -0.42 -12.31 -2.52
CA LEU A 84 -0.38 -13.19 -1.35
C LEU A 84 0.74 -12.78 -0.39
N LEU A 85 1.96 -12.57 -0.88
CA LEU A 85 3.09 -12.13 -0.05
C LEU A 85 2.80 -10.82 0.66
N CYS A 86 2.18 -9.85 -0.03
CA CYS A 86 1.75 -8.60 0.60
C CYS A 86 0.71 -8.89 1.69
N THR A 87 -0.43 -9.51 1.33
CA THR A 87 -1.53 -9.81 2.26
C THR A 87 -1.05 -10.55 3.51
N MET A 88 -0.27 -11.63 3.34
CA MET A 88 0.26 -12.43 4.45
C MET A 88 1.17 -11.61 5.39
N THR A 89 1.97 -10.69 4.83
CA THR A 89 2.95 -9.92 5.60
C THR A 89 2.34 -8.68 6.26
N VAL A 90 1.42 -7.98 5.58
CA VAL A 90 0.79 -6.75 6.09
C VAL A 90 -0.51 -6.96 6.87
N THR A 91 -0.94 -8.22 7.05
CA THR A 91 -1.99 -8.59 8.01
C THR A 91 -1.43 -8.53 9.44
N PRO A 92 -2.24 -8.23 10.48
CA PRO A 92 -1.81 -8.36 11.88
C PRO A 92 -1.11 -9.70 12.14
N GLN A 93 -0.07 -9.72 12.98
CA GLN A 93 0.71 -10.92 13.26
C GLN A 93 0.65 -11.23 14.76
N ASP A 94 0.22 -12.44 15.13
CA ASP A 94 0.16 -12.88 16.53
C ASP A 94 1.55 -13.30 17.02
N ILE A 95 2.37 -13.78 16.09
CA ILE A 95 3.76 -14.17 16.28
C ILE A 95 4.60 -13.33 15.33
N SER A 96 5.74 -12.83 15.80
CA SER A 96 6.65 -12.04 14.97
C SER A 96 7.07 -12.82 13.72
N LEU A 97 7.13 -12.12 12.58
CA LEU A 97 7.53 -12.72 11.31
C LEU A 97 9.00 -13.16 11.36
N PRO A 98 9.34 -14.36 10.84
CA PRO A 98 10.73 -14.78 10.74
C PRO A 98 11.59 -13.79 9.95
N ARG A 99 12.84 -13.58 10.39
CA ARG A 99 13.78 -12.65 9.72
C ARG A 99 14.03 -13.01 8.26
N ASP A 100 14.10 -14.30 7.96
CA ASP A 100 14.31 -14.79 6.59
C ASP A 100 13.12 -14.47 5.67
N HIS A 101 11.89 -14.53 6.21
CA HIS A 101 10.70 -14.10 5.47
C HIS A 101 10.75 -12.60 5.18
N LEU A 102 11.06 -11.77 6.18
CA LEU A 102 11.12 -10.32 6.00
C LEU A 102 12.22 -9.90 5.03
N SER A 103 13.41 -10.51 5.10
CA SER A 103 14.51 -10.17 4.20
C SER A 103 14.17 -10.53 2.74
N GLN A 104 13.56 -11.69 2.52
CA GLN A 104 13.12 -12.12 1.20
C GLN A 104 11.97 -11.26 0.68
N PHE A 105 11.02 -10.89 1.55
CA PHE A 105 9.91 -10.01 1.21
C PHE A 105 10.39 -8.60 0.85
N TYR A 106 11.37 -8.03 1.57
CA TYR A 106 11.92 -6.72 1.25
C TYR A 106 12.70 -6.71 -0.06
N LYS A 107 13.47 -7.78 -0.34
CA LYS A 107 14.07 -7.98 -1.66
C LYS A 107 13.01 -7.96 -2.77
N VAL A 108 11.92 -8.69 -2.57
CA VAL A 108 10.81 -8.77 -3.52
C VAL A 108 10.14 -7.40 -3.73
N LEU A 109 9.86 -6.67 -2.65
CA LEU A 109 9.28 -5.32 -2.72
C LEU A 109 10.20 -4.35 -3.44
N HIS A 110 11.48 -4.28 -3.06
CA HIS A 110 12.46 -3.40 -3.67
C HIS A 110 12.55 -3.61 -5.19
N GLN A 111 12.76 -4.87 -5.59
CA GLN A 111 12.89 -5.24 -7.00
C GLN A 111 11.61 -4.99 -7.80
N GLY A 112 10.44 -5.21 -7.18
CA GLY A 112 9.16 -5.04 -7.85
C GLY A 112 8.69 -3.59 -7.94
N LEU A 113 8.89 -2.78 -6.91
CA LEU A 113 8.47 -1.36 -6.85
C LEU A 113 9.32 -0.46 -7.75
N VAL A 114 10.60 -0.80 -7.91
CA VAL A 114 11.58 -0.08 -8.75
C VAL A 114 11.76 -0.76 -10.12
N GLY A 115 11.05 -1.86 -10.36
CA GLY A 115 11.07 -2.58 -11.62
C GLY A 115 10.40 -1.81 -12.76
N THR A 116 10.35 -2.43 -13.93
CA THR A 116 9.70 -1.87 -15.13
C THR A 116 8.30 -2.45 -15.39
N ASP A 117 7.92 -3.50 -14.68
CA ASP A 117 6.63 -4.18 -14.84
C ASP A 117 5.53 -3.45 -14.06
N GLN A 118 4.74 -2.63 -14.76
CA GLN A 118 3.67 -1.85 -14.15
C GLN A 118 2.60 -2.70 -13.46
N ALA A 119 2.33 -3.93 -13.93
CA ALA A 119 1.35 -4.81 -13.27
C ALA A 119 1.85 -5.27 -11.91
N VAL A 120 3.16 -5.50 -11.77
CA VAL A 120 3.82 -5.82 -10.49
C VAL A 120 3.79 -4.60 -9.58
N ILE A 121 4.19 -3.41 -10.06
CA ILE A 121 4.17 -2.17 -9.28
C ILE A 121 2.75 -1.90 -8.73
N ASN A 122 1.74 -1.99 -9.60
CA ASN A 122 0.34 -1.82 -9.21
C ASN A 122 -0.06 -2.85 -8.15
N THR A 123 0.26 -4.13 -8.34
CA THR A 123 -0.09 -5.17 -7.37
C THR A 123 0.56 -4.91 -6.00
N LEU A 124 1.84 -4.56 -5.96
CA LEU A 124 2.56 -4.31 -4.71
C LEU A 124 2.01 -3.10 -3.97
N VAL A 125 1.75 -1.99 -4.67
CA VAL A 125 1.18 -0.79 -4.07
C VAL A 125 -0.24 -1.04 -3.57
N GLN A 126 -1.06 -1.75 -4.36
CA GLN A 126 -2.44 -2.07 -4.00
C GLN A 126 -2.53 -2.91 -2.72
N PHE A 127 -1.70 -3.96 -2.60
CA PHE A 127 -1.84 -4.94 -1.52
C PHE A 127 -0.92 -4.69 -0.32
N SER A 128 0.11 -3.84 -0.45
CA SER A 128 0.88 -3.37 0.73
C SER A 128 0.13 -2.25 1.46
N GLY A 129 -0.43 -1.31 0.69
CA GLY A 129 -1.16 -0.14 1.18
C GLY A 129 -0.37 0.72 2.20
N PRO A 130 -1.03 1.72 2.82
CA PRO A 130 -0.42 2.46 3.94
C PRO A 130 -0.19 1.56 5.16
N ARG A 131 -0.84 0.38 5.20
CA ARG A 131 -0.75 -0.58 6.31
C ARG A 131 0.68 -1.04 6.53
N PHE A 132 1.44 -1.26 5.46
CA PHE A 132 2.86 -1.66 5.54
C PHE A 132 3.65 -0.79 6.52
N PHE A 133 3.56 0.54 6.37
CA PHE A 133 4.26 1.48 7.24
C PHE A 133 3.67 1.52 8.65
N SER A 134 2.35 1.41 8.81
CA SER A 134 1.71 1.40 10.14
C SER A 134 2.14 0.23 11.03
N LEU A 135 2.60 -0.87 10.44
CA LEU A 135 3.07 -2.05 11.19
C LEU A 135 4.48 -1.87 11.78
N MET A 136 5.25 -0.88 11.30
CA MET A 136 6.62 -0.61 11.76
C MET A 136 7.50 -1.87 11.77
N LEU A 137 7.37 -2.71 10.73
CA LEU A 137 8.13 -3.94 10.60
C LEU A 137 9.65 -3.67 10.68
N PRO A 138 10.47 -4.57 11.24
CA PRO A 138 11.90 -4.37 11.34
C PRO A 138 12.54 -4.08 9.98
N GLY A 139 13.13 -2.89 9.81
CA GLY A 139 13.77 -2.45 8.56
C GLY A 139 12.83 -1.86 7.50
N HIS A 140 11.55 -1.63 7.81
CA HIS A 140 10.57 -1.05 6.86
C HIS A 140 11.01 0.26 6.21
N SER A 141 11.82 1.06 6.93
CA SER A 141 12.32 2.34 6.46
C SER A 141 13.16 2.21 5.19
N LEU A 142 13.82 1.07 4.98
CA LEU A 142 14.62 0.82 3.79
C LEU A 142 13.83 0.98 2.48
N LEU A 143 12.52 0.73 2.49
CA LEU A 143 11.65 0.76 1.32
C LEU A 143 10.93 2.09 1.11
N LEU A 144 11.20 3.11 1.95
CA LEU A 144 10.52 4.40 1.88
C LEU A 144 10.58 5.02 0.48
N TYR A 145 11.78 5.10 -0.09
CA TYR A 145 11.97 5.74 -1.38
C TYR A 145 11.38 4.92 -2.54
N ASP A 146 11.42 3.60 -2.44
CA ASP A 146 10.79 2.69 -3.42
C ASP A 146 9.28 2.91 -3.48
N PHE A 147 8.63 3.02 -2.32
CA PHE A 147 7.20 3.31 -2.26
C PHE A 147 6.85 4.72 -2.72
N ILE A 148 7.67 5.73 -2.39
CA ILE A 148 7.50 7.10 -2.89
C ILE A 148 7.60 7.12 -4.42
N HIS A 149 8.61 6.44 -4.97
CA HIS A 149 8.83 6.32 -6.41
C HIS A 149 7.64 5.63 -7.09
N ALA A 150 7.25 4.44 -6.63
CA ALA A 150 6.13 3.68 -7.17
C ALA A 150 4.79 4.43 -7.07
N ALA A 151 4.54 5.12 -5.95
CA ALA A 151 3.33 5.93 -5.82
C ALA A 151 3.32 7.10 -6.81
N ASN A 152 4.47 7.75 -7.02
CA ASN A 152 4.60 8.84 -7.99
C ASN A 152 4.37 8.38 -9.44
N THR A 153 4.87 7.20 -9.82
CA THR A 153 4.63 6.63 -11.16
C THR A 153 3.14 6.35 -11.38
N ILE A 154 2.46 5.76 -10.39
CA ILE A 154 1.02 5.48 -10.45
C ILE A 154 0.18 6.76 -10.59
N VAL A 155 0.41 7.77 -9.75
CA VAL A 155 -0.39 9.01 -9.80
C VAL A 155 -0.03 9.90 -10.99
N SER A 156 1.15 9.71 -11.60
CA SER A 156 1.54 10.41 -12.82
C SER A 156 1.07 9.71 -14.10
N SER A 157 0.66 8.44 -14.01
CA SER A 157 0.05 7.72 -15.13
C SER A 157 -1.25 8.39 -15.59
N SER A 158 -1.47 8.42 -16.91
CA SER A 158 -2.74 8.81 -17.52
C SER A 158 -3.79 7.70 -17.48
N ASP A 159 -3.37 6.45 -17.25
CA ASP A 159 -4.29 5.32 -17.16
C ASP A 159 -4.95 5.28 -15.77
N LEU A 160 -6.28 5.24 -15.79
CA LEU A 160 -7.13 5.21 -14.61
C LEU A 160 -7.67 3.81 -14.31
N ARG A 161 -7.66 2.90 -15.29
CA ARG A 161 -8.30 1.59 -15.13
C ARG A 161 -7.32 0.63 -14.48
N GLY A 162 -7.69 0.10 -13.31
CA GLY A 162 -6.87 -0.87 -12.60
C GLY A 162 -5.57 -0.31 -12.01
N THR A 163 -5.42 1.02 -11.94
CA THR A 163 -4.32 1.67 -11.24
C THR A 163 -4.70 1.98 -9.79
N PRO A 164 -3.90 1.55 -8.79
CA PRO A 164 -4.25 1.67 -7.37
C PRO A 164 -3.90 3.07 -6.83
N ARG A 165 -4.55 4.09 -7.41
CA ARG A 165 -4.27 5.50 -7.10
C ARG A 165 -4.66 5.87 -5.67
N THR A 166 -5.73 5.26 -5.16
CA THR A 166 -6.19 5.43 -3.77
C THR A 166 -5.12 4.97 -2.80
N GLU A 167 -4.55 3.78 -3.02
CA GLU A 167 -3.52 3.18 -2.18
C GLU A 167 -2.20 3.96 -2.32
N ALA A 168 -1.81 4.34 -3.54
CA ALA A 168 -0.62 5.16 -3.79
C ALA A 168 -0.66 6.49 -3.01
N VAL A 169 -1.77 7.23 -3.10
CA VAL A 169 -1.92 8.49 -2.37
C VAL A 169 -2.04 8.26 -0.86
N SER A 170 -2.64 7.15 -0.42
CA SER A 170 -2.70 6.80 1.00
C SER A 170 -1.33 6.52 1.59
N ILE A 171 -0.45 5.83 0.84
CA ILE A 171 0.94 5.59 1.23
C ILE A 171 1.66 6.93 1.38
N LEU A 172 1.57 7.81 0.38
CA LEU A 172 2.18 9.14 0.45
C LEU A 172 1.68 9.95 1.65
N GLY A 173 0.38 9.90 1.94
CA GLY A 173 -0.21 10.56 3.11
C GLY A 173 0.31 9.99 4.44
N ALA A 174 0.39 8.66 4.56
CA ALA A 174 0.93 8.00 5.74
C ALA A 174 2.40 8.38 5.98
N LEU A 175 3.20 8.42 4.91
CA LEU A 175 4.61 8.82 4.98
C LEU A 175 4.80 10.29 5.33
N LEU A 176 3.96 11.19 4.81
CA LEU A 176 4.03 12.62 5.14
C LEU A 176 3.82 12.87 6.64
N CYS A 177 2.99 12.05 7.28
CA CYS A 177 2.62 12.20 8.69
C CYS A 177 3.59 11.50 9.66
N LEU A 178 4.57 10.74 9.16
CA LEU A 178 5.61 10.18 10.02
C LEU A 178 6.47 11.32 10.61
N PRO A 179 6.93 11.20 11.86
CA PRO A 179 7.82 12.18 12.47
C PRO A 179 9.01 12.49 11.56
N ASN A 180 9.53 13.73 11.59
CA ASN A 180 10.63 14.22 10.73
C ASN A 180 11.99 13.49 10.92
N THR A 181 12.02 12.21 11.28
CA THR A 181 13.21 11.37 11.43
C THR A 181 13.81 10.93 10.08
N PHE A 182 13.22 11.32 8.94
CA PHE A 182 13.70 10.96 7.60
C PHE A 182 15.15 11.38 7.35
N ALA A 183 15.57 12.54 7.87
CA ALA A 183 16.89 13.10 7.59
C ALA A 183 18.07 12.18 8.01
N GLU A 184 17.89 11.37 9.05
CA GLU A 184 18.90 10.42 9.54
C GLU A 184 18.63 8.97 9.10
N THR A 185 17.53 8.75 8.38
CA THR A 185 17.10 7.41 8.00
C THR A 185 17.80 6.96 6.72
N LEU A 186 18.39 5.76 6.76
CA LEU A 186 18.93 5.10 5.57
C LEU A 186 17.80 4.38 4.81
N VAL A 187 17.77 4.61 3.50
CA VAL A 187 16.83 4.00 2.55
C VAL A 187 17.59 3.32 1.43
N LEU A 188 16.96 2.36 0.76
CA LEU A 188 17.52 1.78 -0.46
C LEU A 188 17.49 2.82 -1.57
N GLN A 189 18.58 2.87 -2.34
CA GLN A 189 18.57 3.59 -3.61
C GLN A 189 17.62 2.89 -4.57
N PRO A 190 16.84 3.62 -5.39
CA PRO A 190 15.91 3.02 -6.33
C PRO A 190 16.67 2.44 -7.54
N ASN A 191 17.38 1.32 -7.31
CA ASN A 191 18.05 0.52 -8.32
C ASN A 191 17.75 -0.96 -8.09
N ALA A 192 16.86 -1.54 -8.88
CA ALA A 192 16.39 -2.93 -8.70
C ALA A 192 17.50 -4.00 -8.68
N GLY A 193 18.69 -3.70 -9.21
CA GLY A 193 19.82 -4.62 -9.24
C GLY A 193 20.74 -4.57 -8.02
N GLU A 194 20.65 -3.52 -7.19
CA GLU A 194 21.64 -3.21 -6.17
C GLU A 194 20.98 -2.84 -4.83
N PHE A 195 21.56 -3.33 -3.73
CA PHE A 195 21.09 -3.03 -2.37
C PHE A 195 22.00 -2.00 -1.70
N THR A 196 22.09 -0.82 -2.31
CA THR A 196 22.89 0.31 -1.80
C THR A 196 22.02 1.24 -0.97
N MET A 197 22.54 1.69 0.16
CA MET A 197 21.82 2.60 1.06
C MET A 197 22.19 4.06 0.78
N MET A 198 21.22 4.96 0.94
CA MET A 198 21.40 6.41 0.88
C MET A 198 20.64 7.12 2.01
N PRO A 199 21.06 8.33 2.41
CA PRO A 199 20.27 9.15 3.33
C PRO A 199 18.96 9.63 2.68
N CYS A 200 17.92 9.82 3.48
CA CYS A 200 16.58 10.23 3.04
C CYS A 200 16.27 11.70 3.37
N SER A 201 17.09 12.64 2.89
CA SER A 201 16.96 14.07 3.26
C SER A 201 15.72 14.75 2.70
N ASP A 202 15.28 14.39 1.49
CA ASP A 202 14.32 15.20 0.72
C ASP A 202 12.93 14.54 0.56
N ALA A 203 12.69 13.43 1.28
CA ALA A 203 11.45 12.66 1.13
C ALA A 203 10.20 13.48 1.43
N LYS A 204 10.20 14.26 2.51
CA LYS A 204 9.06 15.11 2.91
C LYS A 204 8.69 16.09 1.79
N ASP A 205 9.69 16.75 1.21
CA ASP A 205 9.49 17.72 0.13
C ASP A 205 8.96 17.07 -1.15
N HIS A 206 9.48 15.89 -1.47
CA HIS A 206 9.04 15.13 -2.63
C HIS A 206 7.59 14.66 -2.47
N ILE A 207 7.26 14.04 -1.34
CA ILE A 207 5.90 13.60 -0.99
C ILE A 207 4.92 14.78 -1.04
N LEU A 208 5.28 15.91 -0.42
CA LEU A 208 4.43 17.09 -0.37
C LEU A 208 4.15 17.65 -1.78
N SER A 209 5.16 17.66 -2.66
CA SER A 209 4.99 18.08 -4.05
C SER A 209 3.99 17.20 -4.80
N ILE A 210 4.05 15.88 -4.60
CA ILE A 210 3.13 14.92 -5.21
C ILE A 210 1.71 15.13 -4.67
N LEU A 211 1.55 15.26 -3.35
CA LEU A 211 0.23 15.44 -2.72
C LEU A 211 -0.41 16.78 -3.12
N LEU A 212 0.36 17.85 -3.26
CA LEU A 212 -0.12 19.13 -3.80
C LEU A 212 -0.62 18.99 -5.24
N LYS A 213 0.12 18.27 -6.10
CA LYS A 213 -0.32 17.96 -7.47
C LYS A 213 -1.62 17.15 -7.45
N CYS A 214 -1.71 16.12 -6.60
CA CYS A 214 -2.88 15.27 -6.47
C CYS A 214 -4.10 16.07 -5.98
N GLY A 215 -3.97 16.86 -4.90
CA GLY A 215 -5.07 17.67 -4.39
C GLY A 215 -5.65 18.65 -5.42
N LYS A 216 -4.82 19.14 -6.35
CA LYS A 216 -5.25 20.02 -7.44
C LYS A 216 -5.91 19.29 -8.61
N ARG A 217 -5.33 18.16 -9.06
CA ARG A 217 -5.60 17.59 -10.40
C ARG A 217 -5.92 16.10 -10.44
N GLU A 218 -5.91 15.41 -9.30
CA GLU A 218 -6.16 13.98 -9.26
C GLU A 218 -7.57 13.64 -9.78
N PRO A 219 -7.70 12.83 -10.85
CA PRO A 219 -8.99 12.46 -11.41
C PRO A 219 -9.78 11.48 -10.53
N ALA A 220 -9.11 10.59 -9.78
CA ALA A 220 -9.80 9.67 -8.89
C ALA A 220 -10.28 10.39 -7.63
N GLY A 221 -11.60 10.55 -7.48
CA GLY A 221 -12.20 11.33 -6.38
C GLY A 221 -11.73 10.91 -4.99
N GLN A 222 -11.67 9.61 -4.71
CA GLN A 222 -11.20 9.09 -3.42
C GLN A 222 -9.72 9.42 -3.16
N ALA A 223 -8.85 9.18 -4.15
CA ALA A 223 -7.43 9.51 -4.05
C ALA A 223 -7.23 11.03 -3.84
N ARG A 224 -8.01 11.87 -4.53
CA ARG A 224 -7.99 13.33 -4.34
C ARG A 224 -8.40 13.72 -2.92
N CYS A 225 -9.46 13.14 -2.38
CA CYS A 225 -9.90 13.38 -1.00
C CYS A 225 -8.82 12.99 0.02
N ILE A 226 -8.13 11.88 -0.20
CA ILE A 226 -7.02 11.43 0.66
C ILE A 226 -5.86 12.43 0.58
N ALA A 227 -5.52 12.92 -0.61
CA ALA A 227 -4.47 13.94 -0.76
C ALA A 227 -4.81 15.22 0.01
N LEU A 228 -6.04 15.73 -0.14
CA LEU A 228 -6.51 16.91 0.58
C LEU A 228 -6.52 16.69 2.10
N SER A 229 -6.99 15.53 2.56
CA SER A 229 -7.01 15.19 3.99
C SER A 229 -5.59 15.14 4.56
N SER A 230 -4.66 14.52 3.82
CA SER A 230 -3.24 14.44 4.20
C SER A 230 -2.59 15.82 4.27
N LEU A 231 -2.89 16.72 3.34
CA LEU A 231 -2.43 18.11 3.37
C LEU A 231 -2.99 18.88 4.58
N GLY A 232 -4.24 18.61 4.97
CA GLY A 232 -4.87 19.18 6.16
C GLY A 232 -4.19 18.73 7.45
N ILE A 233 -3.92 17.42 7.59
CA ILE A 233 -3.19 16.87 8.73
C ILE A 233 -1.78 17.46 8.80
N TYR A 234 -1.08 17.52 7.67
CA TYR A 234 0.23 18.13 7.57
C TYR A 234 0.24 19.59 8.03
N LEU A 235 -0.70 20.42 7.57
CA LEU A 235 -0.80 21.81 8.00
C LEU A 235 -1.12 21.93 9.49
N TYR A 236 -2.01 21.09 10.01
CA TYR A 236 -2.30 21.06 11.43
C TYR A 236 -1.03 20.75 12.24
N GLN A 237 -0.24 19.76 11.82
CA GLN A 237 1.03 19.42 12.46
C GLN A 237 2.04 20.57 12.39
N GLU A 238 2.23 21.19 11.22
CA GLU A 238 3.15 22.32 11.03
C GLU A 238 2.76 23.51 11.91
N LEU A 239 1.47 23.87 11.96
CA LEU A 239 0.98 24.96 12.80
C LEU A 239 1.10 24.64 14.30
N THR A 240 0.80 23.41 14.71
CA THR A 240 0.87 23.00 16.13
C THR A 240 2.31 23.03 16.66
N HIS A 241 3.28 22.70 15.82
CA HIS A 241 4.70 22.70 16.19
C HIS A 241 5.45 23.97 15.78
N GLU A 242 4.73 24.99 15.28
CA GLU A 242 5.31 26.25 14.78
C GLU A 242 6.42 26.04 13.74
N ILE A 243 6.26 25.01 12.91
CA ILE A 243 7.15 24.70 11.79
C ILE A 243 6.60 25.43 10.55
N PHE A 244 7.44 26.26 9.94
CA PHE A 244 7.06 27.12 8.81
C PHE A 244 7.66 26.63 7.50
N HIS A 245 7.34 25.41 7.10
CA HIS A 245 7.81 24.88 5.82
C HIS A 245 7.35 25.75 4.62
N PRO A 246 8.21 25.98 3.61
CA PRO A 246 7.91 26.92 2.51
C PRO A 246 6.62 26.65 1.72
N LYS A 247 6.17 25.39 1.70
CA LYS A 247 4.96 24.95 0.98
C LYS A 247 3.65 25.12 1.76
N ASN A 248 3.67 25.62 3.00
CA ASN A 248 2.47 25.78 3.82
C ASN A 248 1.42 26.67 3.16
N LYS A 249 1.83 27.80 2.59
CA LYS A 249 0.94 28.71 1.84
C LYS A 249 0.28 28.00 0.65
N GLU A 250 1.04 27.18 -0.07
CA GLU A 250 0.51 26.45 -1.22
C GLU A 250 -0.50 25.38 -0.78
N ALA A 251 -0.19 24.61 0.26
CA ALA A 251 -1.10 23.62 0.82
C ALA A 251 -2.42 24.26 1.28
N MET A 252 -2.36 25.40 1.98
CA MET A 252 -3.56 26.16 2.38
C MET A 252 -4.39 26.57 1.18
N ASN A 253 -3.76 27.11 0.14
CA ASN A 253 -4.45 27.52 -1.09
C ASN A 253 -5.15 26.34 -1.78
N VAL A 254 -4.50 25.16 -1.84
CA VAL A 254 -5.10 23.95 -2.43
C VAL A 254 -6.36 23.54 -1.67
N LEU A 255 -6.33 23.55 -0.32
CA LEU A 255 -7.49 23.23 0.51
C LEU A 255 -8.64 24.24 0.31
N LEU A 256 -8.34 25.53 0.33
CA LEU A 256 -9.34 26.59 0.14
C LEU A 256 -10.00 26.52 -1.25
N LEU A 257 -9.21 26.25 -2.30
CA LEU A 257 -9.73 26.05 -3.66
C LEU A 257 -10.64 24.82 -3.74
N ALA A 258 -10.28 23.73 -3.07
CA ALA A 258 -11.11 22.52 -3.03
C ALA A 258 -12.47 22.81 -2.37
N LEU A 259 -12.49 23.56 -1.25
CA LEU A 259 -13.73 23.95 -0.57
C LEU A 259 -14.63 24.85 -1.45
N ARG A 260 -14.04 25.82 -2.17
CA ARG A 260 -14.78 26.71 -3.07
C ARG A 260 -15.47 25.95 -4.20
N VAL A 261 -14.79 24.97 -4.80
CA VAL A 261 -15.36 24.12 -5.87
C VAL A 261 -16.48 23.24 -5.32
N SER A 262 -16.31 22.65 -4.14
CA SER A 262 -17.35 21.85 -3.49
C SER A 262 -18.62 22.67 -3.23
N MET A 263 -18.47 23.90 -2.73
CA MET A 263 -19.59 24.81 -2.47
C MET A 263 -20.30 25.21 -3.78
N MET A 264 -19.56 25.53 -4.84
CA MET A 264 -20.14 25.82 -6.16
C MET A 264 -20.88 24.62 -6.76
N ASN A 265 -20.33 23.40 -6.66
CA ASN A 265 -20.97 22.19 -7.17
C ASN A 265 -22.27 21.88 -6.42
N LEU A 266 -22.29 22.09 -5.10
CA LEU A 266 -23.50 21.93 -4.29
C LEU A 266 -24.58 22.93 -4.73
N LEU A 267 -24.22 24.20 -4.91
CA LEU A 267 -25.12 25.25 -5.42
C LEU A 267 -25.60 24.97 -6.85
N CYS A 268 -24.73 24.46 -7.73
CA CYS A 268 -25.11 24.05 -9.08
C CYS A 268 -26.08 22.86 -9.09
N ASN A 269 -25.84 21.85 -8.26
CA ASN A 269 -26.73 20.69 -8.14
C ASN A 269 -28.09 21.07 -7.54
N LEU A 270 -28.10 21.97 -6.54
CA LEU A 270 -29.32 22.56 -6.00
C LEU A 270 -30.06 23.38 -7.08
N SER A 271 -29.37 24.21 -7.85
CA SER A 271 -30.00 24.99 -8.94
C SER A 271 -30.58 24.12 -10.06
N ARG A 272 -30.02 22.92 -10.29
CA ARG A 272 -30.59 21.92 -11.22
C ARG A 272 -31.84 21.26 -10.64
N LEU A 273 -31.86 20.94 -9.34
CA LEU A 273 -33.05 20.43 -8.66
C LEU A 273 -34.20 21.45 -8.68
N TYR A 274 -33.91 22.74 -8.54
CA TYR A 274 -34.90 23.82 -8.62
C TYR A 274 -35.40 24.13 -10.05
N LYS A 275 -34.81 23.55 -11.10
CA LYS A 275 -35.32 23.68 -12.49
C LYS A 275 -36.36 22.60 -12.86
N TYR A 276 -36.57 21.61 -11.99
CA TYR A 276 -37.55 20.54 -12.17
C TYR A 276 -38.79 20.70 -11.26
N TYR A 277 -38.96 21.87 -10.63
CA TYR A 277 -40.15 22.29 -9.91
C TYR A 277 -40.68 23.60 -10.48
#